data_AF-A0A933AJE8-F1
#
_entry.id   AF-A0A933AJE8-F1
#
_cell.length_a   1.000
_cell.length_b   1.000
_cell.length_c   1.000
_cell.angle_alpha   90.00
_cell.angle_beta   90.00
_cell.angle_gamma   90.00
#
_symmetry.space_group_name_H-M   'P 1'
#
loop_
_entity.id
_entity.type
_entity.pdbx_description
1 polymer ?
#
loop_
_entity_poly.entity_id
_entity_poly.type
_entity_poly.pdbx_seq_one_letter_code
_entity_poly.pdbx_strand_id
1 'polypeptide(L)' 'MVKKNLILIGGGGHCKSCIDVIESENKFKIAGIVDTKER' A
#
# COMPACT_ATOMS: atom_id res chain seq x y z
N MET A 1 8.04 -17.63 -6.70
CA MET A 1 6.59 -17.45 -6.44
C MET A 1 6.20 -16.05 -6.87
N VAL A 2 5.03 -15.86 -7.48
CA VAL A 2 4.58 -14.54 -7.98
C VAL A 2 3.79 -13.84 -6.86
N LYS A 3 4.27 -12.68 -6.39
CA LYS A 3 3.53 -11.85 -5.42
C LYS A 3 2.31 -11.21 -6.09
N LYS A 4 1.19 -11.17 -5.39
CA LYS A 4 0.00 -10.45 -5.87
C LYS A 4 0.23 -8.94 -5.73
N ASN A 5 -0.17 -8.20 -6.76
CA ASN A 5 -0.10 -6.74 -6.75
C ASN A 5 -1.25 -6.17 -5.90
N LEU A 6 -0.95 -5.15 -5.11
CA LEU A 6 -1.89 -4.44 -4.23
C LEU A 6 -1.89 -2.95 -4.60
N ILE A 7 -3.07 -2.34 -4.66
CA ILE A 7 -3.21 -0.87 -4.73
C ILE A 7 -3.77 -0.40 -3.40
N LEU A 8 -3.11 0.57 -2.78
CA LEU A 8 -3.58 1.21 -1.55
C LEU A 8 -4.43 2.43 -1.90
N ILE A 9 -5.54 2.62 -1.19
CA ILE A 9 -6.43 3.77 -1.34
C ILE A 9 -6.40 4.58 -0.04
N GLY A 10 -6.10 5.87 -0.14
CA GLY A 10 -5.79 6.72 1.00
C GLY A 10 -4.29 6.75 1.28
N GLY A 11 -3.67 7.92 1.29
CA GLY A 11 -2.24 8.21 1.52
C GLY A 11 -1.98 8.90 2.87
N GLY A 12 -2.94 8.87 3.79
CA GLY A 12 -2.80 9.43 5.14
C GLY A 12 -1.95 8.56 6.09
N GLY A 13 -1.90 8.94 7.37
CA GLY A 13 -1.03 8.29 8.37
C GLY A 13 -1.22 6.76 8.50
N HIS A 14 -2.46 6.27 8.42
CA HIS A 14 -2.75 4.82 8.46
C HIS A 14 -2.16 4.06 7.27
N CYS A 15 -2.08 4.69 6.09
CA CYS A 15 -1.51 4.06 4.91
C CYS A 15 -0.04 3.72 5.12
N LYS A 16 0.71 4.63 5.77
CA LYS A 16 2.11 4.40 6.11
C LYS A 16 2.30 3.16 6.98
N SER A 17 1.50 3.02 8.03
CA SER A 17 1.54 1.81 8.89
C SER A 17 1.17 0.54 8.13
N CYS A 18 0.22 0.60 7.18
CA CYS A 18 -0.09 -0.54 6.33
C CYS A 18 1.07 -0.93 5.42
N ILE A 19 1.80 0.04 4.86
CA ILE A 19 2.98 -0.20 4.01
C ILE A 19 4.03 -0.99 4.78
N ASP A 20 4.36 -0.57 6.01
CA ASP A 20 5.37 -1.25 6.85
C ASP A 20 5.05 -2.74 7.07
N VAL A 21 3.77 -3.05 7.36
CA VAL A 21 3.31 -4.44 7.56
C VAL A 21 3.33 -5.22 6.25
N ILE A 22 2.86 -4.64 5.15
CA ILE A 22 2.79 -5.31 3.84
C ILE A 22 4.19 -5.69 3.34
N GLU A 23 5.15 -4.78 3.46
CA GLU A 23 6.54 -5.00 3.06
C GLU A 23 7.22 -6.03 3.97
N SER A 24 6.98 -5.98 5.28
CA SER A 24 7.53 -6.93 6.26
C SER A 24 7.01 -8.36 6.05
N GLU A 25 5.71 -8.50 5.76
CA GLU A 25 5.08 -9.80 5.51
C GLU A 25 5.54 -10.44 4.19
N ASN A 26 6.08 -9.64 3.27
CA ASN A 26 6.61 -10.08 1.97
C ASN A 26 5.62 -10.86 1.07
N LYS A 27 4.33 -10.87 1.40
CA LYS A 27 3.26 -11.62 0.72
C LYS A 27 2.76 -10.94 -0.55
N PHE A 28 2.80 -9.61 -0.58
CA PHE A 28 2.24 -8.77 -1.65
C PHE A 28 3.31 -7.83 -2.20
N LYS A 29 3.04 -7.27 -3.38
CA LYS A 29 3.81 -6.17 -3.97
C LYS A 29 2.90 -4.95 -4.06
N ILE A 30 3.29 -3.85 -3.45
CA ILE A 30 2.56 -2.59 -3.58
C ILE A 30 2.80 -2.06 -5.01
N ALA A 31 1.74 -1.98 -5.80
CA ALA A 31 1.78 -1.49 -7.18
C ALA A 31 1.55 0.02 -7.27
N GLY A 32 0.92 0.62 -6.26
CA GLY A 32 0.69 2.05 -6.19
C GLY A 32 -0.17 2.45 -4.99
N ILE A 33 -0.20 3.74 -4.72
CA ILE A 33 -1.06 4.37 -3.71
C ILE A 33 -1.88 5.44 -4.43
N VAL A 34 -3.19 5.43 -4.22
CA VAL A 34 -4.14 6.38 -4.80
C VAL A 34 -4.75 7.16 -3.66
N ASP A 35 -4.67 8.49 -3.74
CA ASP A 35 -5.34 9.39 -2.80
C ASP A 35 -6.24 10.36 -3.57
N THR A 36 -7.20 10.97 -2.87
CA THR A 36 -8.02 12.02 -3.43
C THR A 36 -7.19 13.29 -3.56
N LYS A 37 -7.36 14.06 -4.64
CA LYS A 37 -6.78 15.41 -4.67
C LYS A 37 -7.32 16.23 -3.50
N GLU A 38 -6.42 16.73 -2.66
CA GLU A 38 -6.76 17.75 -1.67
C GLU A 38 -7.41 18.94 -2.41
N ARG A 39 -8.56 19.41 -1.91
CA ARG A 39 -9.40 20.43 -2.55
C ARG A 39 -8.84 21.83 -2.36
#